data_AF-A0A966SG95-F1
#
_entry.id   AF-A0A966SG95-F1
#
_cell.length_a   1.000
_cell.length_b   1.000
_cell.length_c   1.000
_cell.angle_alpha   90.00
_cell.angle_beta   90.00
_cell.angle_gamma   90.00
#
_symmetry.space_group_name_H-M   'P 1'
#
loop_
_entity.id
_entity.type
_entity.pdbx_description
1 polymer ?
#
loop_
_entity_poly.entity_id
_entity_poly.type
_entity_poly.pdbx_seq_one_letter_code
_entity_poly.pdbx_strand_id
1 'polypeptide(L)'
;MPIRSQRARGRAGLTNFAAMNKTLLLIICDFLLLNLLALTRWDKVEPPAAHKPPVPEVSANTTRPNNDLAEMMRLALEQEQATRNQLQQRLQFAEADSQSRAQTLAQLQSQKSQLEANLKQSQTAAQDLSQRYASVAKQAADAKQKQDALTAAIKNIEAEKAQILGEKTQIIAEKGKLTQELQQRQQTIATLEQQKTAVAQQASNLATTVRVAQAEKDLIREQLEKQMQAALAAKQAELEKQQAALAELEKQRQAVAAQAAQFATAAKVAETERNLLRENLTDLKKTVEVVQKEKEQLQNQTARLSEGVGQLAVKSGELAKEIRENTPINMNLMFSEFLSNRVDVAVSAQQNVLIGSGDRSREAKSILVHDGRNVMAIVHITDTPFSLNTPLGMDRVLARVAKPPQVLGSGALTFITADPRLAVIPVNLQQAQALGLKMYPVAKNPFKFTEAVLVNRGGRHYGEVEFKLDAKTPDYVRMKNRIISRVLNGEFSPSTGDIVLSKTG
;
A
#
# COMPACT_ATOMS: atom_id res chain seq x y z
N MET A 1 -6.62 4.21 32.77
CA MET A 1 -7.50 4.60 33.92
C MET A 1 -8.91 4.87 33.40
N PRO A 2 -9.98 4.65 34.19
CA PRO A 2 -11.26 4.23 33.62
C PRO A 2 -12.49 5.12 33.90
N ILE A 3 -13.41 5.12 32.92
CA ILE A 3 -14.88 4.99 33.02
C ILE A 3 -15.66 5.89 34.03
N ARG A 4 -16.51 6.76 33.48
CA ARG A 4 -17.91 7.04 33.88
C ARG A 4 -18.58 7.76 32.68
N SER A 5 -19.57 7.25 31.96
CA SER A 5 -20.87 6.66 32.29
C SER A 5 -21.85 7.63 32.97
N GLN A 6 -22.90 8.03 32.24
CA GLN A 6 -24.33 8.07 32.65
C GLN A 6 -25.13 8.87 31.60
N ARG A 7 -26.01 8.21 30.84
CA ARG A 7 -27.42 7.85 31.13
C ARG A 7 -28.40 8.92 30.65
N ALA A 8 -29.15 8.58 29.61
CA ALA A 8 -30.44 9.17 29.36
C ALA A 8 -31.40 8.93 30.55
N ARG A 9 -32.06 9.99 30.98
CA ARG A 9 -33.40 10.03 31.60
C ARG A 9 -34.06 11.26 30.94
N GLY A 10 -35.34 11.30 30.62
CA GLY A 10 -36.46 10.57 31.21
C GLY A 10 -37.48 11.64 31.61
N ARG A 11 -38.66 11.60 31.00
CA ARG A 11 -39.75 12.59 31.08
C ARG A 11 -39.89 13.31 32.44
N ALA A 12 -40.02 14.64 32.37
CA ALA A 12 -40.90 15.41 33.25
C ALA A 12 -41.73 16.35 32.36
N GLY A 13 -43.05 16.20 32.39
CA GLY A 13 -43.99 17.15 31.78
C GLY A 13 -44.59 18.05 32.85
N LEU A 14 -45.30 19.12 32.43
CA LEU A 14 -46.01 20.10 33.28
C LEU A 14 -45.02 20.90 34.17
N THR A 15 -44.76 22.20 33.98
CA THR A 15 -45.71 23.32 33.89
C THR A 15 -44.93 24.56 33.45
N ASN A 16 -45.50 25.43 32.59
CA ASN A 16 -45.21 26.87 32.54
C ASN A 16 -46.11 27.58 31.51
N PHE A 17 -47.40 27.70 31.85
CA PHE A 17 -48.37 28.57 31.16
C PHE A 17 -48.98 29.55 32.18
N ALA A 18 -48.11 30.22 32.95
CA ALA A 18 -48.51 30.97 34.15
C ALA A 18 -47.69 32.25 34.40
N ALA A 19 -47.33 32.99 33.34
CA ALA A 19 -46.58 34.26 33.46
C ALA A 19 -47.29 35.48 32.83
N MET A 20 -48.47 35.32 32.21
CA MET A 20 -49.13 36.41 31.46
C MET A 20 -50.65 36.50 31.73
N ASN A 21 -51.08 36.23 32.98
CA ASN A 21 -52.52 36.24 33.33
C ASN A 21 -52.85 36.97 34.66
N LYS A 22 -51.92 37.76 35.21
CA LYS A 22 -52.17 38.62 36.39
C LYS A 22 -52.56 40.05 36.00
N THR A 23 -51.90 40.63 35.00
CA THR A 23 -52.17 41.99 34.52
C THR A 23 -53.56 42.10 33.88
N LEU A 24 -53.97 41.10 33.08
CA LEU A 24 -55.30 41.05 32.47
C LEU A 24 -56.41 40.94 33.53
N LEU A 25 -56.19 40.09 34.56
CA LEU A 25 -57.14 39.91 35.66
C LEU A 25 -57.30 41.19 36.49
N LEU A 26 -56.21 41.91 36.76
CA LEU A 26 -56.27 43.22 37.44
C LEU A 26 -57.11 44.24 36.66
N ILE A 27 -56.89 44.36 35.35
CA ILE A 27 -57.64 45.28 34.48
C ILE A 27 -59.13 44.91 34.43
N ILE A 28 -59.45 43.61 34.35
CA ILE A 28 -60.86 43.14 34.35
C ILE A 28 -61.52 43.41 35.70
N CYS A 29 -60.87 43.13 36.84
CA CYS A 29 -61.42 43.39 38.16
C CYS A 29 -61.66 44.90 38.41
N ASP A 30 -60.75 45.77 37.97
CA ASP A 30 -60.90 47.22 38.10
C ASP A 30 -62.09 47.75 37.26
N PHE A 31 -62.22 47.27 36.02
CA PHE A 31 -63.36 47.62 35.16
C PHE A 31 -64.72 47.12 35.69
N LEU A 32 -64.71 45.99 36.40
CA LEU A 32 -65.91 45.41 37.03
C LEU A 32 -66.29 46.17 38.31
N LEU A 33 -65.31 46.59 39.12
CA LEU A 33 -65.52 47.45 40.30
C LEU A 33 -66.03 48.85 39.91
N LEU A 34 -65.47 49.46 38.86
CA LEU A 34 -65.91 50.77 38.38
C LEU A 34 -67.34 50.74 37.81
N ASN A 35 -67.72 49.67 37.10
CA ASN A 35 -69.12 49.48 36.67
C ASN A 35 -70.06 49.25 37.86
N LEU A 36 -69.65 48.47 38.87
CA LEU A 36 -70.47 48.24 40.05
C LEU A 36 -70.73 49.54 40.83
N LEU A 37 -69.71 50.41 40.94
CA LEU A 37 -69.83 51.72 41.60
C LEU A 37 -70.69 52.71 40.80
N ALA A 38 -70.71 52.59 39.46
CA ALA A 38 -71.54 53.41 38.58
C ALA A 38 -73.02 53.01 38.60
N LEU A 39 -73.32 51.73 38.82
CA LEU A 39 -74.68 51.18 38.90
C LEU A 39 -75.36 51.40 40.27
N THR A 40 -74.63 51.86 41.29
CA THR A 40 -75.20 52.17 42.62
C THR A 40 -75.22 53.68 42.91
N ARG A 41 -76.13 54.41 42.26
CA ARG A 41 -76.55 55.74 42.75
C ARG A 41 -78.04 55.72 43.09
N TRP A 42 -78.35 56.26 44.26
CA TRP A 42 -79.68 56.23 44.85
C TRP A 42 -80.49 57.43 44.39
N ASP A 43 -81.47 57.22 43.52
CA ASP A 43 -82.53 58.21 43.31
C ASP A 43 -83.52 58.16 44.49
N LYS A 44 -83.59 59.27 45.23
CA LYS A 44 -84.73 59.60 46.10
C LYS A 44 -85.24 60.98 45.69
N VAL A 45 -86.43 61.00 45.10
CA VAL A 45 -87.13 62.20 44.64
C VAL A 45 -88.24 62.58 45.63
N GLU A 46 -88.40 63.89 45.85
CA GLU A 46 -89.49 64.61 46.54
C GLU A 46 -89.70 64.38 48.05
N PRO A 47 -89.86 65.50 48.80
CA PRO A 47 -91.17 66.14 49.07
C PRO A 47 -91.18 67.65 48.71
N PRO A 48 -92.29 68.45 48.83
CA PRO A 48 -93.44 68.24 49.72
C PRO A 48 -94.86 68.49 49.17
N ALA A 49 -95.86 67.92 49.87
CA ALA A 49 -97.27 68.23 49.69
C ALA A 49 -97.71 69.50 50.44
N ALA A 50 -98.78 70.12 49.96
CA ALA A 50 -99.25 71.45 50.34
C ALA A 50 -99.62 71.64 51.82
N HIS A 51 -99.40 72.85 52.33
CA HIS A 51 -100.02 73.39 53.54
C HIS A 51 -101.02 74.49 53.17
N LYS A 52 -102.26 74.38 53.64
CA LYS A 52 -103.28 75.45 53.60
C LYS A 52 -103.30 76.19 54.94
N PRO A 53 -103.60 77.50 54.92
CA PRO A 53 -104.70 78.01 55.74
C PRO A 53 -105.53 79.08 54.96
N PRO A 54 -106.51 79.77 55.58
CA PRO A 54 -107.82 79.25 55.95
C PRO A 54 -108.98 79.97 55.23
N VAL A 55 -110.22 79.58 55.54
CA VAL A 55 -111.48 80.09 54.94
C VAL A 55 -111.92 81.41 55.57
N PRO A 56 -112.49 82.36 54.79
CA PRO A 56 -113.37 83.40 55.30
C PRO A 56 -114.81 83.26 54.75
N GLU A 57 -115.78 83.10 55.65
CA GLU A 57 -117.14 83.65 55.51
C GLU A 57 -117.13 85.04 56.20
N VAL A 58 -118.01 86.02 55.98
CA VAL A 58 -119.44 86.00 55.62
C VAL A 58 -119.82 87.32 54.90
N SER A 59 -121.02 87.34 54.31
CA SER A 59 -121.95 88.50 54.20
C SER A 59 -122.03 89.27 52.87
N ALA A 60 -123.27 89.39 52.40
CA ALA A 60 -123.70 90.26 51.31
C ALA A 60 -124.31 91.57 51.84
N ASN A 61 -124.15 92.69 51.11
CA ASN A 61 -125.32 93.50 50.72
C ASN A 61 -125.02 94.60 49.65
N THR A 62 -125.90 94.65 48.65
CA THR A 62 -126.49 95.83 47.95
C THR A 62 -125.70 97.13 47.63
N THR A 63 -125.67 97.43 46.31
CA THR A 63 -125.93 98.72 45.61
C THR A 63 -124.96 99.94 45.65
N ARG A 64 -124.39 100.25 44.46
CA ARG A 64 -124.39 101.52 43.64
C ARG A 64 -124.33 102.92 44.33
N PRO A 65 -123.77 104.01 43.72
CA PRO A 65 -123.72 104.27 42.25
C PRO A 65 -122.51 105.05 41.64
N ASN A 66 -122.31 104.85 40.33
CA ASN A 66 -121.96 105.83 39.27
C ASN A 66 -121.14 107.11 39.58
N ASN A 67 -119.92 107.00 40.08
CA ASN A 67 -118.86 108.00 39.78
C ASN A 67 -117.57 107.35 39.21
N ASP A 68 -117.67 106.05 38.93
CA ASP A 68 -116.55 105.11 38.80
C ASP A 68 -116.21 104.78 37.33
N LEU A 69 -117.05 105.15 36.36
CA LEU A 69 -116.84 104.77 34.95
C LEU A 69 -115.65 105.50 34.29
N ALA A 70 -115.42 106.76 34.65
CA ALA A 70 -114.28 107.52 34.16
C ALA A 70 -112.97 107.06 34.80
N GLU A 71 -113.01 106.69 36.09
CA GLU A 71 -111.87 106.07 36.78
C GLU A 71 -111.61 104.65 36.24
N MET A 72 -112.64 103.84 36.00
CA MET A 72 -112.52 102.54 35.32
C MET A 72 -111.96 102.66 33.90
N MET A 73 -112.37 103.65 33.08
CA MET A 73 -111.77 103.85 31.75
C MET A 73 -110.30 104.27 31.84
N ARG A 74 -109.95 105.14 32.79
CA ARG A 74 -108.56 105.55 33.03
C ARG A 74 -107.71 104.39 33.52
N LEU A 75 -108.22 103.62 34.49
CA LEU A 75 -107.63 102.40 35.03
C LEU A 75 -107.48 101.32 33.96
N ALA A 76 -108.47 101.14 33.07
CA ALA A 76 -108.41 100.19 31.97
C ALA A 76 -107.39 100.61 30.91
N LEU A 77 -107.27 101.90 30.59
CA LEU A 77 -106.25 102.41 29.67
C LEU A 77 -104.84 102.30 30.27
N GLU A 78 -104.69 102.54 31.57
CA GLU A 78 -103.45 102.35 32.33
C GLU A 78 -103.08 100.87 32.44
N GLN A 79 -104.04 99.98 32.65
CA GLN A 79 -103.87 98.52 32.57
C GLN A 79 -103.52 98.05 31.16
N GLU A 80 -104.11 98.61 30.11
CA GLU A 80 -103.75 98.28 28.72
C GLU A 80 -102.33 98.74 28.40
N GLN A 81 -101.94 99.95 28.82
CA GLN A 81 -100.56 100.45 28.69
C GLN A 81 -99.58 99.57 29.48
N ALA A 82 -99.89 99.20 30.72
CA ALA A 82 -99.09 98.26 31.51
C ALA A 82 -98.98 96.89 30.83
N THR A 83 -100.06 96.38 30.25
CA THR A 83 -100.09 95.10 29.52
C THR A 83 -99.26 95.16 28.24
N ARG A 84 -99.35 96.25 27.46
CA ARG A 84 -98.52 96.49 26.27
C ARG A 84 -97.05 96.60 26.64
N ASN A 85 -96.71 97.32 27.71
CA ASN A 85 -95.34 97.42 28.22
C ASN A 85 -94.80 96.05 28.68
N GLN A 86 -95.61 95.25 29.38
CA GLN A 86 -95.25 93.89 29.80
C GLN A 86 -95.07 92.94 28.60
N LEU A 87 -95.91 93.06 27.56
CA LEU A 87 -95.77 92.30 26.32
C LEU A 87 -94.50 92.71 25.55
N GLN A 88 -94.20 94.01 25.46
CA GLN A 88 -92.99 94.52 24.83
C GLN A 88 -91.73 94.04 25.57
N GLN A 89 -91.72 94.05 26.90
CA GLN A 89 -90.64 93.47 27.71
C GLN A 89 -90.48 91.96 27.47
N ARG A 90 -91.59 91.21 27.39
CA ARG A 90 -91.56 89.77 27.09
C ARG A 90 -91.06 89.46 25.68
N LEU A 91 -91.43 90.27 24.69
CA LEU A 91 -90.91 90.16 23.32
C LEU A 91 -89.42 90.47 23.26
N GLN A 92 -88.97 91.57 23.86
CA GLN A 92 -87.54 91.91 23.95
C GLN A 92 -86.73 90.81 24.66
N PHE A 93 -87.26 90.21 25.73
CA PHE A 93 -86.63 89.08 26.40
C PHE A 93 -86.58 87.83 25.52
N ALA A 94 -87.68 87.49 24.83
CA ALA A 94 -87.75 86.33 23.93
C ALA A 94 -86.85 86.50 22.68
N GLU A 95 -86.73 87.71 22.15
CA GLU A 95 -85.81 88.05 21.07
C GLU A 95 -84.35 87.92 21.54
N ALA A 96 -84.01 88.45 22.73
CA ALA A 96 -82.67 88.32 23.30
C ALA A 96 -82.29 86.85 23.61
N ASP A 97 -83.21 86.06 24.15
CA ASP A 97 -83.04 84.61 24.36
C ASP A 97 -82.89 83.87 23.02
N SER A 98 -83.72 84.16 22.02
CA SER A 98 -83.59 83.57 20.68
C SER A 98 -82.27 83.94 20.00
N GLN A 99 -81.79 85.18 20.15
CA GLN A 99 -80.48 85.60 19.64
C GLN A 99 -79.34 84.88 20.37
N SER A 100 -79.40 84.77 21.69
CA SER A 100 -78.42 84.02 22.50
C SER A 100 -78.35 82.54 22.12
N ARG A 101 -79.51 81.89 21.95
CA ARG A 101 -79.61 80.50 21.48
C ARG A 101 -79.06 80.33 20.07
N ALA A 102 -79.36 81.27 19.15
CA ALA A 102 -78.81 81.24 17.79
C ALA A 102 -77.27 81.38 17.78
N GLN A 103 -76.71 82.27 18.60
CA GLN A 103 -75.26 82.40 18.78
C GLN A 103 -74.64 81.12 19.36
N THR A 104 -75.28 80.52 20.38
CA THR A 104 -74.84 79.25 20.98
C THR A 104 -74.85 78.11 19.96
N LEU A 105 -75.90 78.00 19.14
CA LEU A 105 -76.00 77.00 18.07
C LEU A 105 -74.92 77.21 16.99
N ALA A 106 -74.64 78.44 16.59
CA ALA A 106 -73.56 78.76 15.66
C ALA A 106 -72.17 78.40 16.23
N GLN A 107 -71.94 78.67 17.53
CA GLN A 107 -70.71 78.25 18.22
C GLN A 107 -70.58 76.72 18.28
N LEU A 108 -71.65 76.00 18.64
CA LEU A 108 -71.66 74.53 18.68
C LEU A 108 -71.45 73.90 17.28
N GLN A 109 -72.05 74.48 16.23
CA GLN A 109 -71.81 74.05 14.85
C GLN A 109 -70.35 74.27 14.43
N SER A 110 -69.77 75.43 14.76
CA SER A 110 -68.36 75.71 14.53
C SER A 110 -67.45 74.72 15.26
N GLN A 111 -67.65 74.51 16.56
CA GLN A 111 -66.91 73.53 17.37
C GLN A 111 -67.04 72.11 16.81
N LYS A 112 -68.24 71.68 16.40
CA LYS A 112 -68.45 70.38 15.76
C LYS A 112 -67.63 70.24 14.48
N SER A 113 -67.66 71.25 13.60
CA SER A 113 -66.88 71.22 12.35
C SER A 113 -65.36 71.16 12.59
N GLN A 114 -64.86 71.86 13.62
CA GLN A 114 -63.46 71.81 14.04
C GLN A 114 -63.09 70.42 14.61
N LEU A 115 -63.95 69.82 15.43
CA LEU A 115 -63.75 68.47 15.96
C LEU A 115 -63.78 67.40 14.85
N GLU A 116 -64.68 67.52 13.88
CA GLU A 116 -64.73 66.63 12.71
C GLU A 116 -63.47 66.76 11.83
N ALA A 117 -62.97 67.99 11.62
CA ALA A 117 -61.70 68.23 10.92
C ALA A 117 -60.49 67.64 11.68
N ASN A 118 -60.41 67.88 13.00
CA ASN A 118 -59.35 67.35 13.86
C ASN A 118 -59.38 65.81 13.92
N LEU A 119 -60.57 65.21 14.01
CA LEU A 119 -60.73 63.75 14.00
C LEU A 119 -60.27 63.16 12.66
N LYS A 120 -60.64 63.78 11.54
CA LYS A 120 -60.20 63.36 10.21
C LYS A 120 -58.67 63.48 10.06
N GLN A 121 -58.07 64.58 10.52
CA GLN A 121 -56.61 64.78 10.49
C GLN A 121 -55.89 63.75 11.38
N SER A 122 -56.43 63.45 12.56
CA SER A 122 -55.90 62.43 13.47
C SER A 122 -55.99 61.03 12.85
N GLN A 123 -57.10 60.68 12.20
CA GLN A 123 -57.27 59.43 11.48
C GLN A 123 -56.27 59.29 10.32
N THR A 124 -56.06 60.33 9.50
CA THR A 124 -55.05 60.29 8.43
C THR A 124 -53.63 60.18 8.99
N ALA A 125 -53.30 60.91 10.06
CA ALA A 125 -51.98 60.81 10.70
C ALA A 125 -51.73 59.41 11.30
N ALA A 126 -52.75 58.78 11.88
CA ALA A 126 -52.66 57.41 12.38
C ALA A 126 -52.48 56.38 11.25
N GLN A 127 -53.15 56.57 10.11
CA GLN A 127 -52.98 55.73 8.92
C GLN A 127 -51.57 55.89 8.32
N ASP A 128 -51.08 57.12 8.15
CA ASP A 128 -49.72 57.40 7.66
C ASP A 128 -48.64 56.82 8.58
N LEU A 129 -48.80 56.96 9.90
CA LEU A 129 -47.91 56.34 10.88
C LEU A 129 -47.96 54.82 10.78
N SER A 130 -49.14 54.21 10.68
CA SER A 130 -49.28 52.75 10.52
C SER A 130 -48.57 52.24 9.26
N GLN A 131 -48.72 52.92 8.12
CA GLN A 131 -48.01 52.60 6.88
C GLN A 131 -46.48 52.75 7.02
N ARG A 132 -46.02 53.82 7.67
CA ARG A 132 -44.59 54.02 7.97
C ARG A 132 -44.05 52.90 8.85
N TYR A 133 -44.73 52.54 9.95
CA TYR A 133 -44.34 51.42 10.80
C TYR A 133 -44.29 50.10 10.04
N ALA A 134 -45.27 49.80 9.17
CA ALA A 134 -45.25 48.61 8.33
C ALA A 134 -44.05 48.60 7.37
N SER A 135 -43.71 49.74 6.75
CA SER A 135 -42.54 49.87 5.87
C SER A 135 -41.22 49.68 6.60
N VAL A 136 -41.07 50.26 7.81
CA VAL A 136 -39.87 50.12 8.64
C VAL A 136 -39.74 48.69 9.19
N ALA A 137 -40.84 48.06 9.60
CA ALA A 137 -40.85 46.66 10.02
C ALA A 137 -40.41 45.73 8.88
N LYS A 138 -40.85 45.99 7.64
CA LYS A 138 -40.37 45.25 6.45
C LYS A 138 -38.88 45.48 6.22
N GLN A 139 -38.41 46.74 6.21
CA GLN A 139 -36.99 47.05 6.02
C GLN A 139 -36.11 46.41 7.11
N ALA A 140 -36.57 46.36 8.36
CA ALA A 140 -35.87 45.70 9.45
C ALA A 140 -35.81 44.16 9.26
N ALA A 141 -36.88 43.54 8.74
CA ALA A 141 -36.88 42.13 8.39
C ALA A 141 -35.92 41.82 7.22
N ASP A 142 -35.96 42.63 6.16
CA ASP A 142 -35.07 42.50 4.98
C ASP A 142 -33.59 42.71 5.39
N ALA A 143 -33.32 43.70 6.25
CA ALA A 143 -31.98 43.96 6.79
C ALA A 143 -31.48 42.80 7.67
N LYS A 144 -32.34 42.22 8.50
CA LYS A 144 -32.01 41.04 9.32
C LYS A 144 -31.71 39.82 8.44
N GLN A 145 -32.53 39.54 7.42
CA GLN A 145 -32.26 38.46 6.47
C GLN A 145 -30.92 38.65 5.76
N LYS A 146 -30.60 39.88 5.35
CA LYS A 146 -29.29 40.21 4.76
C LYS A 146 -28.13 40.03 5.73
N GLN A 147 -28.31 40.38 7.01
CA GLN A 147 -27.32 40.14 8.06
C GLN A 147 -27.10 38.63 8.28
N ASP A 148 -28.17 37.85 8.44
CA ASP A 148 -28.10 36.39 8.63
C ASP A 148 -27.41 35.71 7.42
N ALA A 149 -27.72 36.15 6.20
CA ALA A 149 -27.06 35.68 4.97
C ALA A 149 -25.57 36.04 4.90
N LEU A 150 -25.18 37.26 5.30
CA LEU A 150 -23.76 37.67 5.38
C LEU A 150 -23.00 36.88 6.46
N THR A 151 -23.61 36.63 7.62
CA THR A 151 -23.00 35.80 8.67
C THR A 151 -22.81 34.35 8.20
N ALA A 152 -23.76 33.78 7.46
CA ALA A 152 -23.62 32.47 6.84
C ALA A 152 -22.48 32.45 5.79
N ALA A 153 -22.40 33.47 4.94
CA ALA A 153 -21.34 33.59 3.94
C ALA A 153 -19.94 33.71 4.57
N ILE A 154 -19.78 34.52 5.62
CA ILE A 154 -18.51 34.64 6.37
C ILE A 154 -18.09 33.28 6.94
N LYS A 155 -19.02 32.56 7.58
CA LYS A 155 -18.75 31.23 8.15
C LYS A 155 -18.29 30.21 7.09
N ASN A 156 -18.88 30.27 5.88
CA ASN A 156 -18.47 29.41 4.77
C ASN A 156 -17.06 29.77 4.28
N ILE A 157 -16.76 31.06 4.09
CA ILE A 157 -15.42 31.55 3.70
C ILE A 157 -14.36 31.18 4.74
N GLU A 158 -14.69 31.24 6.04
CA GLU A 158 -13.79 30.79 7.11
C GLU A 158 -13.52 29.28 7.06
N ALA A 159 -14.53 28.47 6.75
CA ALA A 159 -14.38 27.02 6.57
C ALA A 159 -13.53 26.68 5.32
N GLU A 160 -13.80 27.32 4.18
CA GLU A 160 -13.00 27.18 2.95
C GLU A 160 -11.54 27.60 3.19
N LYS A 161 -11.31 28.71 3.87
CA LYS A 161 -9.97 29.17 4.25
C LYS A 161 -9.25 28.17 5.16
N ALA A 162 -9.96 27.56 6.12
CA ALA A 162 -9.40 26.52 6.98
C ALA A 162 -9.02 25.26 6.18
N GLN A 163 -9.87 24.84 5.23
CA GLN A 163 -9.58 23.73 4.31
C GLN A 163 -8.35 24.02 3.44
N ILE A 164 -8.27 25.20 2.81
CA ILE A 164 -7.13 25.61 1.96
C ILE A 164 -5.82 25.65 2.76
N LEU A 165 -5.85 26.04 4.05
CA LEU A 165 -4.68 25.97 4.92
C LEU A 165 -4.28 24.52 5.26
N GLY A 166 -5.26 23.61 5.41
CA GLY A 166 -5.03 22.17 5.53
C GLY A 166 -4.36 21.58 4.27
N GLU A 167 -4.92 21.85 3.09
CA GLU A 167 -4.37 21.42 1.81
C GLU A 167 -2.95 21.98 1.58
N LYS A 168 -2.74 23.28 1.86
CA LYS A 168 -1.41 23.92 1.76
C LYS A 168 -0.38 23.26 2.67
N THR A 169 -0.75 22.89 3.90
CA THR A 169 0.18 22.22 4.83
C THR A 169 0.49 20.78 4.39
N GLN A 170 -0.47 20.06 3.82
CA GLN A 170 -0.23 18.75 3.18
C GLN A 170 0.73 18.88 1.99
N ILE A 171 0.49 19.82 1.07
CA ILE A 171 1.35 20.08 -0.10
C ILE A 171 2.79 20.44 0.32
N ILE A 172 2.97 21.23 1.37
CA ILE A 172 4.31 21.54 1.91
C ILE A 172 4.99 20.28 2.46
N ALA A 173 4.26 19.42 3.17
CA ALA A 173 4.81 18.16 3.69
C ALA A 173 5.18 17.17 2.57
N GLU A 174 4.35 17.06 1.53
CA GLU A 174 4.63 16.25 0.34
C GLU A 174 5.83 16.76 -0.45
N LYS A 175 5.92 18.07 -0.67
CA LYS A 175 7.10 18.71 -1.28
C LYS A 175 8.37 18.42 -0.47
N GLY A 176 8.28 18.43 0.86
CA GLY A 176 9.38 18.03 1.75
C GLY A 176 9.84 16.60 1.52
N LYS A 177 8.90 15.64 1.50
CA LYS A 177 9.18 14.21 1.21
C LYS A 177 9.80 14.00 -0.17
N LEU A 178 9.23 14.62 -1.22
CA LEU A 178 9.75 14.54 -2.59
C LEU A 178 11.18 15.13 -2.69
N THR A 179 11.47 16.21 -1.97
CA THR A 179 12.81 16.80 -1.94
C THR A 179 13.82 15.85 -1.28
N GLN A 180 13.45 15.19 -0.18
CA GLN A 180 14.28 14.16 0.46
C GLN A 180 14.50 12.95 -0.44
N GLU A 181 13.47 12.48 -1.14
CA GLU A 181 13.59 11.35 -2.07
C GLU A 181 14.50 11.69 -3.26
N LEU A 182 14.41 12.90 -3.83
CA LEU A 182 15.31 13.36 -4.88
C LEU A 182 16.77 13.41 -4.39
N GLN A 183 17.00 13.88 -3.16
CA GLN A 183 18.35 13.94 -2.57
C GLN A 183 18.93 12.52 -2.34
N GLN A 184 18.11 11.58 -1.85
CA GLN A 184 18.52 10.17 -1.71
C GLN A 184 18.81 9.51 -3.07
N ARG A 185 17.99 9.79 -4.10
CA ARG A 185 18.22 9.30 -5.47
C ARG A 185 19.51 9.87 -6.05
N GLN A 186 19.81 11.16 -5.84
CA GLN A 186 21.08 11.77 -6.28
C GLN A 186 22.31 11.13 -5.59
N GLN A 187 22.25 10.88 -4.28
CA GLN A 187 23.30 10.14 -3.56
C GLN A 187 23.47 8.71 -4.10
N THR A 188 22.36 8.04 -4.43
CA THR A 188 22.38 6.69 -5.02
C THR A 188 23.00 6.69 -6.42
N ILE A 189 22.71 7.70 -7.25
CA ILE A 189 23.34 7.86 -8.57
C ILE A 189 24.85 8.08 -8.43
N ALA A 190 25.28 8.98 -7.54
CA ALA A 190 26.70 9.25 -7.31
C ALA A 190 27.49 8.01 -6.84
N THR A 191 26.91 7.20 -5.96
CA THR A 191 27.53 5.94 -5.51
C THR A 191 27.55 4.87 -6.61
N LEU A 192 26.51 4.77 -7.44
CA LEU A 192 26.51 3.88 -8.61
C LEU A 192 27.54 4.31 -9.68
N GLU A 193 27.75 5.61 -9.89
CA GLU A 193 28.81 6.11 -10.78
C GLU A 193 30.21 5.76 -10.27
N GLN A 194 30.46 5.92 -8.96
CA GLN A 194 31.71 5.49 -8.32
C GLN A 194 31.94 3.97 -8.41
N GLN A 195 30.88 3.16 -8.25
CA GLN A 195 30.98 1.71 -8.45
C GLN A 195 31.28 1.35 -9.90
N LYS A 196 30.65 2.03 -10.87
CA LYS A 196 30.87 1.82 -12.30
C LYS A 196 32.32 2.12 -12.71
N THR A 197 32.91 3.22 -12.20
CA THR A 197 34.32 3.54 -12.48
C THR A 197 35.27 2.56 -11.82
N ALA A 198 35.00 2.15 -10.57
CA ALA A 198 35.80 1.12 -9.88
C ALA A 198 35.79 -0.24 -10.62
N VAL A 199 34.62 -0.70 -11.08
CA VAL A 199 34.49 -1.93 -11.87
C VAL A 199 35.20 -1.81 -13.23
N ALA A 200 35.11 -0.66 -13.90
CA ALA A 200 35.85 -0.42 -15.14
C ALA A 200 37.38 -0.45 -14.93
N GLN A 201 37.87 0.13 -13.83
CA GLN A 201 39.28 0.06 -13.45
C GLN A 201 39.72 -1.40 -13.20
N GLN A 202 38.93 -2.17 -12.44
CA GLN A 202 39.20 -3.59 -12.17
C GLN A 202 39.21 -4.42 -13.45
N ALA A 203 38.26 -4.20 -14.37
CA ALA A 203 38.23 -4.90 -15.66
C ALA A 203 39.46 -4.58 -16.53
N SER A 204 39.90 -3.32 -16.55
CA SER A 204 41.12 -2.90 -17.25
C SER A 204 42.39 -3.55 -16.67
N ASN A 205 42.49 -3.59 -15.34
CA ASN A 205 43.59 -4.24 -14.64
C ASN A 205 43.63 -5.74 -14.94
N LEU A 206 42.48 -6.44 -14.82
CA LEU A 206 42.36 -7.87 -15.14
C LEU A 206 42.71 -8.17 -16.60
N ALA A 207 42.23 -7.36 -17.54
CA ALA A 207 42.59 -7.51 -18.96
C ALA A 207 44.10 -7.36 -19.20
N THR A 208 44.76 -6.48 -18.45
CA THR A 208 46.22 -6.32 -18.48
C THR A 208 46.93 -7.54 -17.90
N THR A 209 46.50 -8.04 -16.74
CA THR A 209 47.05 -9.25 -16.12
C THR A 209 46.89 -10.48 -17.02
N VAL A 210 45.75 -10.65 -17.68
CA VAL A 210 45.52 -11.75 -18.64
C VAL A 210 46.46 -11.66 -19.83
N ARG A 211 46.68 -10.47 -20.40
CA ARG A 211 47.66 -10.27 -21.49
C ARG A 211 49.10 -10.60 -21.07
N VAL A 212 49.50 -10.20 -19.87
CA VAL A 212 50.84 -10.52 -19.33
C VAL A 212 50.98 -12.04 -19.16
N ALA A 213 50.03 -12.71 -18.51
CA ALA A 213 50.05 -14.16 -18.33
C ALA A 213 50.01 -14.94 -19.66
N GLN A 214 49.35 -14.41 -20.70
CA GLN A 214 49.38 -14.97 -22.05
C GLN A 214 50.78 -14.83 -22.69
N ALA A 215 51.38 -13.63 -22.64
CA ALA A 215 52.73 -13.41 -23.16
C ALA A 215 53.80 -14.24 -22.42
N GLU A 216 53.70 -14.37 -21.09
CA GLU A 216 54.55 -15.25 -20.28
C GLU A 216 54.41 -16.72 -20.69
N LYS A 217 53.17 -17.20 -20.89
CA LYS A 217 52.91 -18.57 -21.34
C LYS A 217 53.50 -18.85 -22.72
N ASP A 218 53.35 -17.92 -23.66
CA ASP A 218 53.87 -18.07 -25.02
C ASP A 218 55.41 -18.04 -25.03
N LEU A 219 56.04 -17.18 -24.22
CA LEU A 219 57.50 -17.16 -24.01
C LEU A 219 58.02 -18.46 -23.40
N ILE A 220 57.35 -18.99 -22.37
CA ILE A 220 57.70 -20.27 -21.74
C ILE A 220 57.60 -21.42 -22.76
N ARG A 221 56.56 -21.39 -23.61
CA ARG A 221 56.37 -22.38 -24.67
C ARG A 221 57.48 -22.31 -25.72
N GLU A 222 57.82 -21.12 -26.21
CA GLU A 222 58.92 -20.94 -27.17
C GLU A 222 60.27 -21.40 -26.58
N GLN A 223 60.54 -21.06 -25.32
CA GLN A 223 61.74 -21.53 -24.62
C GLN A 223 61.79 -23.06 -24.50
N LEU A 224 60.67 -23.70 -24.17
CA LEU A 224 60.57 -25.15 -24.05
C LEU A 224 60.76 -25.85 -25.42
N GLU A 225 60.12 -25.34 -26.47
CA GLU A 225 60.28 -25.85 -27.84
C GLU A 225 61.74 -25.72 -28.32
N LYS A 226 62.40 -24.59 -28.02
CA LYS A 226 63.84 -24.38 -28.32
C LYS A 226 64.76 -25.29 -27.51
N GLN A 227 64.49 -25.51 -26.22
CA GLN A 227 65.24 -26.46 -25.39
C GLN A 227 65.09 -27.90 -25.91
N MET A 228 63.88 -28.29 -26.30
CA MET A 228 63.61 -29.62 -26.86
C MET A 228 64.34 -29.83 -28.18
N GLN A 229 64.33 -28.85 -29.09
CA GLN A 229 65.10 -28.90 -30.34
C GLN A 229 66.61 -29.01 -30.08
N ALA A 230 67.15 -28.21 -29.13
CA ALA A 230 68.56 -28.28 -28.76
C ALA A 230 68.95 -29.65 -28.16
N ALA A 231 68.09 -30.23 -27.31
CA ALA A 231 68.30 -31.56 -26.74
C ALA A 231 68.24 -32.68 -27.80
N LEU A 232 67.32 -32.59 -28.77
CA LEU A 232 67.25 -33.52 -29.90
C LEU A 232 68.49 -33.43 -30.80
N ALA A 233 68.91 -32.23 -31.16
CA ALA A 233 70.13 -32.01 -31.96
C ALA A 233 71.39 -32.50 -31.23
N ALA A 234 71.49 -32.27 -29.91
CA ALA A 234 72.59 -32.80 -29.10
C ALA A 234 72.59 -34.34 -29.07
N LYS A 235 71.42 -34.98 -28.98
CA LYS A 235 71.29 -36.45 -29.03
C LYS A 235 71.62 -37.03 -30.40
N GLN A 236 71.25 -36.36 -31.49
CA GLN A 236 71.64 -36.74 -32.85
C GLN A 236 73.17 -36.67 -33.02
N ALA A 237 73.80 -35.56 -32.64
CA ALA A 237 75.26 -35.41 -32.71
C ALA A 237 76.02 -36.40 -31.82
N GLU A 238 75.45 -36.82 -30.69
CA GLU A 238 76.01 -37.86 -29.82
C GLU A 238 75.91 -39.26 -30.46
N LEU A 239 74.78 -39.58 -31.09
CA LEU A 239 74.60 -40.82 -31.86
C LEU A 239 75.52 -40.89 -33.09
N GLU A 240 75.67 -39.79 -33.83
CA GLU A 240 76.61 -39.70 -34.96
C GLU A 240 78.06 -39.94 -34.52
N LYS A 241 78.48 -39.34 -33.40
CA LYS A 241 79.81 -39.61 -32.81
C LYS A 241 79.98 -41.07 -32.41
N GLN A 242 78.96 -41.70 -31.82
CA GLN A 242 79.00 -43.12 -31.48
C GLN A 242 79.10 -44.00 -32.73
N GLN A 243 78.34 -43.70 -33.79
CA GLN A 243 78.43 -44.41 -35.06
C GLN A 243 79.81 -44.26 -35.72
N ALA A 244 80.38 -43.05 -35.74
CA ALA A 244 81.72 -42.81 -36.27
C ALA A 244 82.80 -43.55 -35.46
N ALA A 245 82.68 -43.57 -34.13
CA ALA A 245 83.59 -44.32 -33.26
C ALA A 245 83.49 -45.84 -33.49
N LEU A 246 82.29 -46.38 -33.68
CA LEU A 246 82.08 -47.80 -34.01
C LEU A 246 82.67 -48.15 -35.38
N ALA A 247 82.47 -47.29 -36.40
CA ALA A 247 83.03 -47.50 -37.74
C ALA A 247 84.57 -47.51 -37.75
N GLU A 248 85.21 -46.59 -37.00
CA GLU A 248 86.68 -46.58 -36.88
C GLU A 248 87.18 -47.78 -36.06
N LEU A 249 86.45 -48.21 -35.00
CA LEU A 249 86.78 -49.42 -34.24
C LEU A 249 86.66 -50.68 -35.11
N GLU A 250 85.65 -50.76 -35.99
CA GLU A 250 85.47 -51.86 -36.93
C GLU A 250 86.58 -51.88 -38.00
N LYS A 251 86.97 -50.72 -38.52
CA LYS A 251 88.12 -50.56 -39.42
C LYS A 251 89.44 -50.94 -38.74
N GLN A 252 89.65 -50.58 -37.48
CA GLN A 252 90.79 -51.05 -36.69
C GLN A 252 90.74 -52.58 -36.51
N ARG A 253 89.57 -53.17 -36.22
CA ARG A 253 89.40 -54.62 -36.13
C ARG A 253 89.71 -55.32 -37.45
N GLN A 254 89.32 -54.74 -38.59
CA GLN A 254 89.66 -55.24 -39.93
C GLN A 254 91.16 -55.12 -40.22
N ALA A 255 91.80 -54.01 -39.85
CA ALA A 255 93.24 -53.83 -40.00
C ALA A 255 94.05 -54.82 -39.14
N VAL A 256 93.66 -55.02 -37.87
CA VAL A 256 94.24 -56.04 -36.98
C VAL A 256 94.00 -57.45 -37.52
N ALA A 257 92.82 -57.74 -38.05
CA ALA A 257 92.54 -59.03 -38.69
C ALA A 257 93.39 -59.26 -39.96
N ALA A 258 93.61 -58.22 -40.77
CA ALA A 258 94.48 -58.28 -41.95
C ALA A 258 95.96 -58.47 -41.56
N GLN A 259 96.43 -57.78 -40.53
CA GLN A 259 97.77 -58.00 -39.96
C GLN A 259 97.90 -59.41 -39.38
N ALA A 260 96.91 -59.90 -38.63
CA ALA A 260 96.89 -61.27 -38.12
C ALA A 260 96.89 -62.31 -39.25
N ALA A 261 96.19 -62.06 -40.36
CA ALA A 261 96.25 -62.90 -41.55
C ALA A 261 97.64 -62.88 -42.21
N GLN A 262 98.26 -61.70 -42.35
CA GLN A 262 99.64 -61.56 -42.85
C GLN A 262 100.64 -62.31 -41.96
N PHE A 263 100.58 -62.12 -40.64
CA PHE A 263 101.39 -62.86 -39.67
C PHE A 263 101.10 -64.37 -39.71
N ALA A 264 99.86 -64.80 -39.94
CA ALA A 264 99.54 -66.21 -40.12
C ALA A 264 100.16 -66.80 -41.41
N THR A 265 100.16 -66.06 -42.53
CA THR A 265 100.91 -66.47 -43.73
C THR A 265 102.42 -66.49 -43.50
N ALA A 266 102.98 -65.48 -42.82
CA ALA A 266 104.42 -65.43 -42.51
C ALA A 266 104.82 -66.56 -41.56
N ALA A 267 104.01 -66.84 -40.53
CA ALA A 267 104.18 -67.98 -39.64
C ALA A 267 104.04 -69.31 -40.39
N LYS A 268 103.13 -69.42 -41.37
CA LYS A 268 103.02 -70.61 -42.21
C LYS A 268 104.24 -70.80 -43.14
N VAL A 269 104.80 -69.73 -43.68
CA VAL A 269 106.07 -69.77 -44.43
C VAL A 269 107.22 -70.18 -43.51
N ALA A 270 107.35 -69.56 -42.35
CA ALA A 270 108.33 -69.93 -41.34
C ALA A 270 108.13 -71.35 -40.80
N GLU A 271 106.90 -71.86 -40.73
CA GLU A 271 106.61 -73.26 -40.42
C GLU A 271 106.98 -74.20 -41.58
N THR A 272 106.83 -73.80 -42.84
CA THR A 272 107.33 -74.58 -43.97
C THR A 272 108.86 -74.59 -44.03
N GLU A 273 109.53 -73.46 -43.77
CA GLU A 273 110.99 -73.40 -43.62
C GLU A 273 111.47 -74.23 -42.43
N ARG A 274 110.77 -74.13 -41.28
CA ARG A 274 111.06 -74.95 -40.10
C ARG A 274 110.78 -76.42 -40.36
N ASN A 275 109.77 -76.77 -41.17
CA ASN A 275 109.50 -78.15 -41.57
C ASN A 275 110.53 -78.68 -42.56
N LEU A 276 111.09 -77.84 -43.45
CA LEU A 276 112.20 -78.18 -44.33
C LEU A 276 113.51 -78.40 -43.53
N LEU A 277 113.78 -77.54 -42.54
CA LEU A 277 114.86 -77.73 -41.56
C LEU A 277 114.61 -78.96 -40.66
N ARG A 278 113.34 -79.27 -40.37
CA ARG A 278 112.94 -80.48 -39.64
C ARG A 278 113.06 -81.73 -40.51
N GLU A 279 112.84 -81.64 -41.82
CA GLU A 279 113.04 -82.72 -42.79
C GLU A 279 114.51 -83.18 -42.77
N ASN A 280 115.43 -82.22 -42.87
CA ASN A 280 116.87 -82.42 -42.72
C ASN A 280 117.29 -82.96 -41.34
N LEU A 281 116.50 -82.74 -40.28
CA LEU A 281 116.70 -83.32 -38.94
C LEU A 281 115.96 -84.65 -38.73
N THR A 282 114.95 -84.99 -39.54
CA THR A 282 114.20 -86.25 -39.47
C THR A 282 114.86 -87.38 -40.24
N ASP A 283 115.65 -87.10 -41.28
CA ASP A 283 116.53 -88.13 -41.87
C ASP A 283 117.67 -88.54 -40.93
N LEU A 284 118.01 -87.69 -39.94
CA LEU A 284 118.92 -88.07 -38.83
C LEU A 284 118.21 -88.65 -37.59
N LYS A 285 116.87 -88.63 -37.56
CA LYS A 285 116.04 -89.16 -36.44
C LYS A 285 115.09 -90.29 -36.85
N LYS A 286 115.23 -90.85 -38.06
CA LYS A 286 114.56 -92.09 -38.48
C LYS A 286 115.08 -93.36 -37.76
N THR A 287 116.12 -93.24 -36.92
CA THR A 287 116.80 -94.38 -36.27
C THR A 287 116.42 -94.61 -34.81
N VAL A 288 115.53 -93.81 -34.21
CA VAL A 288 115.08 -94.00 -32.82
C VAL A 288 113.56 -93.87 -32.72
N GLU A 289 112.92 -95.01 -32.43
CA GLU A 289 111.63 -95.13 -31.74
C GLU A 289 110.39 -94.55 -32.44
N VAL A 290 110.07 -95.17 -33.57
CA VAL A 290 108.72 -95.77 -33.67
C VAL A 290 108.58 -96.74 -32.48
N VAL A 291 107.88 -96.36 -31.41
CA VAL A 291 107.28 -97.32 -30.44
C VAL A 291 106.19 -96.74 -29.51
N GLN A 292 106.08 -95.41 -29.34
CA GLN A 292 104.97 -94.76 -28.60
C GLN A 292 104.47 -93.54 -29.41
N LYS A 293 103.43 -93.56 -30.24
CA LYS A 293 102.15 -94.30 -30.24
C LYS A 293 101.35 -94.18 -28.94
N GLU A 294 100.15 -93.62 -29.08
CA GLU A 294 99.09 -93.42 -28.06
C GLU A 294 99.47 -92.37 -26.99
N LYS A 295 98.69 -91.32 -26.72
CA LYS A 295 97.24 -91.06 -26.84
C LYS A 295 96.99 -89.69 -27.50
N GLU A 296 96.02 -89.52 -28.42
CA GLU A 296 94.58 -89.26 -28.14
C GLU A 296 94.32 -88.09 -27.16
N GLN A 297 93.33 -87.22 -27.32
CA GLN A 297 92.49 -86.77 -28.45
C GLN A 297 91.56 -85.67 -27.88
N LEU A 298 91.01 -84.78 -28.72
CA LEU A 298 89.77 -84.00 -28.44
C LEU A 298 89.89 -82.93 -27.30
N GLN A 299 89.01 -81.92 -27.14
CA GLN A 299 87.67 -81.68 -27.73
C GLN A 299 87.32 -80.16 -27.82
N ASN A 300 86.25 -79.83 -28.56
CA ASN A 300 85.75 -78.46 -28.88
C ASN A 300 84.50 -78.03 -28.04
N GLN A 301 84.07 -76.75 -28.21
CA GLN A 301 82.68 -76.12 -28.12
C GLN A 301 82.56 -74.92 -27.11
N THR A 302 81.78 -73.80 -27.25
CA THR A 302 80.52 -73.35 -27.94
C THR A 302 79.23 -73.48 -27.06
N ALA A 303 78.26 -72.55 -26.90
CA ALA A 303 77.77 -71.31 -27.59
C ALA A 303 77.19 -70.20 -26.60
N ARG A 304 77.04 -68.88 -26.92
CA ARG A 304 75.95 -68.05 -27.55
C ARG A 304 74.63 -67.69 -26.78
N LEU A 305 74.27 -66.37 -26.77
CA LEU A 305 72.92 -65.68 -26.87
C LEU A 305 71.86 -65.86 -25.73
N SER A 306 70.76 -65.07 -25.51
CA SER A 306 70.13 -63.83 -26.10
C SER A 306 69.06 -63.17 -25.15
N GLU A 307 68.68 -61.88 -25.38
CA GLU A 307 67.36 -61.15 -25.20
C GLU A 307 66.46 -61.30 -23.92
N GLY A 308 65.40 -60.52 -23.61
CA GLY A 308 64.72 -59.31 -24.16
C GLY A 308 63.19 -59.24 -23.77
N VAL A 309 62.58 -58.09 -23.38
CA VAL A 309 61.16 -57.98 -22.88
C VAL A 309 60.45 -56.64 -23.28
N GLY A 310 59.10 -56.59 -23.39
CA GLY A 310 58.29 -55.39 -23.74
C GLY A 310 56.93 -55.20 -23.00
N GLN A 311 56.15 -54.14 -23.31
CA GLN A 311 54.91 -53.73 -22.58
C GLN A 311 53.77 -53.06 -23.42
N LEU A 312 52.51 -53.34 -22.99
CA LEU A 312 51.25 -52.53 -22.91
C LEU A 312 50.56 -51.80 -24.11
N ALA A 313 49.22 -51.64 -23.98
CA ALA A 313 48.26 -50.98 -24.91
C ALA A 313 47.07 -50.28 -24.17
N VAL A 314 46.19 -49.53 -24.89
CA VAL A 314 45.28 -48.49 -24.30
C VAL A 314 43.85 -48.38 -24.90
N LYS A 315 42.84 -48.24 -24.01
CA LYS A 315 41.47 -47.59 -24.04
C LYS A 315 40.46 -47.67 -25.21
N SER A 316 39.17 -47.53 -24.83
CA SER A 316 38.05 -46.95 -25.61
C SER A 316 36.91 -46.47 -24.68
N GLY A 317 35.97 -45.66 -25.17
CA GLY A 317 34.72 -45.37 -24.43
C GLY A 317 33.80 -44.33 -25.09
N GLU A 318 32.50 -44.65 -25.20
CA GLU A 318 31.40 -43.70 -25.51
C GLU A 318 30.03 -44.36 -25.25
N LEU A 319 29.40 -44.14 -24.08
CA LEU A 319 27.96 -44.40 -23.83
C LEU A 319 27.46 -43.79 -22.51
N ALA A 320 26.94 -42.55 -22.51
CA ALA A 320 26.36 -41.95 -21.30
C ALA A 320 25.44 -40.74 -21.57
N LYS A 321 24.14 -40.94 -21.84
CA LYS A 321 23.18 -39.82 -21.86
C LYS A 321 21.72 -40.08 -21.43
N GLU A 322 21.36 -41.27 -20.94
CA GLU A 322 19.94 -41.62 -20.71
C GLU A 322 19.61 -42.19 -19.31
N ILE A 323 20.35 -41.78 -18.26
CA ILE A 323 20.18 -42.32 -16.89
C ILE A 323 19.79 -41.24 -15.83
N ARG A 324 19.76 -39.94 -16.18
CA ARG A 324 19.57 -38.86 -15.18
C ARG A 324 18.13 -38.52 -14.79
N GLU A 325 17.09 -38.98 -15.49
CA GLU A 325 15.69 -38.55 -15.24
C GLU A 325 14.88 -39.42 -14.26
N ASN A 326 15.50 -40.44 -13.66
CA ASN A 326 14.82 -41.39 -12.76
C ASN A 326 15.50 -41.63 -11.40
N THR A 327 16.68 -41.08 -11.14
CA THR A 327 17.33 -41.18 -9.81
C THR A 327 16.72 -40.19 -8.82
N PRO A 328 16.16 -40.63 -7.68
CA PRO A 328 15.68 -39.75 -6.62
C PRO A 328 16.81 -38.86 -6.07
N ILE A 329 16.52 -37.56 -5.89
CA ILE A 329 17.40 -36.63 -5.18
C ILE A 329 17.31 -36.94 -3.68
N ASN A 330 18.43 -36.83 -2.97
CA ASN A 330 18.47 -37.02 -1.52
C ASN A 330 17.62 -35.93 -0.81
N MET A 331 16.81 -36.33 0.17
CA MET A 331 15.89 -35.43 0.89
C MET A 331 16.62 -34.29 1.62
N ASN A 332 17.80 -34.56 2.20
CA ASN A 332 18.61 -33.56 2.90
C ASN A 332 19.18 -32.54 1.91
N LEU A 333 19.50 -32.98 0.68
CA LEU A 333 19.94 -32.11 -0.41
C LEU A 333 18.76 -31.25 -0.91
N MET A 334 17.59 -31.82 -1.15
CA MET A 334 16.39 -31.04 -1.50
C MET A 334 16.04 -30.00 -0.42
N PHE A 335 16.20 -30.33 0.86
CA PHE A 335 15.96 -29.38 1.95
C PHE A 335 17.01 -28.25 1.99
N SER A 336 18.31 -28.57 1.82
CA SER A 336 19.36 -27.54 1.79
C SER A 336 19.25 -26.62 0.56
N GLU A 337 18.93 -27.19 -0.61
CA GLU A 337 18.59 -26.45 -1.83
C GLU A 337 17.32 -25.61 -1.66
N PHE A 338 16.29 -26.13 -0.99
CA PHE A 338 15.10 -25.34 -0.68
C PHE A 338 15.50 -24.12 0.15
N LEU A 339 16.21 -24.31 1.27
CA LEU A 339 16.58 -23.22 2.18
C LEU A 339 17.41 -22.13 1.50
N SER A 340 18.38 -22.51 0.65
CA SER A 340 19.26 -21.57 -0.07
C SER A 340 18.52 -20.79 -1.16
N ASN A 341 17.57 -21.42 -1.86
CA ASN A 341 16.83 -20.83 -2.97
C ASN A 341 15.57 -20.05 -2.57
N ARG A 342 15.27 -19.92 -1.27
CA ARG A 342 14.12 -19.13 -0.82
C ARG A 342 14.24 -17.65 -1.19
N VAL A 343 13.13 -17.08 -1.63
CA VAL A 343 12.93 -15.65 -1.88
C VAL A 343 11.91 -15.09 -0.90
N ASP A 344 11.99 -13.80 -0.66
CA ASP A 344 11.12 -13.04 0.22
C ASP A 344 9.99 -12.45 -0.61
N VAL A 345 8.74 -12.76 -0.25
CA VAL A 345 7.54 -12.23 -0.90
C VAL A 345 6.80 -11.38 0.11
N ALA A 346 6.65 -10.09 -0.21
CA ALA A 346 5.82 -9.15 0.54
C ALA A 346 4.61 -8.77 -0.30
N VAL A 347 3.40 -8.92 0.24
CA VAL A 347 2.14 -8.56 -0.42
C VAL A 347 1.41 -7.52 0.43
N SER A 348 1.34 -6.30 -0.09
CA SER A 348 0.62 -5.18 0.49
C SER A 348 -0.65 -4.90 -0.31
N ALA A 349 -1.77 -4.75 0.40
CA ALA A 349 -3.05 -4.35 -0.17
C ALA A 349 -3.61 -3.15 0.61
N GLN A 350 -4.13 -2.16 -0.11
CA GLN A 350 -4.78 -0.98 0.45
C GLN A 350 -6.28 -1.03 0.13
N GLN A 351 -7.10 -0.71 1.11
CA GLN A 351 -8.56 -0.64 0.98
C GLN A 351 -9.08 0.68 1.55
N ASN A 352 -9.77 1.47 0.74
CA ASN A 352 -10.57 2.59 1.23
C ASN A 352 -11.84 2.04 1.88
N VAL A 353 -12.06 2.42 3.13
CA VAL A 353 -13.25 2.07 3.91
C VAL A 353 -14.03 3.36 4.16
N LEU A 354 -15.32 3.24 4.48
CA LEU A 354 -16.21 4.38 4.76
C LEU A 354 -15.66 5.34 5.85
N ILE A 355 -14.70 4.89 6.66
CA ILE A 355 -13.91 5.70 7.59
C ILE A 355 -12.42 5.34 7.43
N GLY A 356 -11.72 6.06 6.54
CA GLY A 356 -10.26 5.98 6.36
C GLY A 356 -9.77 4.86 5.43
N SER A 357 -8.45 4.78 5.24
CA SER A 357 -7.77 3.74 4.47
C SER A 357 -7.15 2.68 5.38
N GLY A 358 -7.41 1.41 5.08
CA GLY A 358 -6.84 0.25 5.76
C GLY A 358 -5.74 -0.40 4.94
N ASP A 359 -4.50 -0.29 5.39
CA ASP A 359 -3.36 -1.01 4.82
C ASP A 359 -3.22 -2.39 5.47
N ARG A 360 -3.08 -3.43 4.64
CA ARG A 360 -2.79 -4.80 5.07
C ARG A 360 -1.57 -5.33 4.35
N SER A 361 -0.56 -5.76 5.10
CA SER A 361 0.64 -6.40 4.56
C SER A 361 0.83 -7.80 5.14
N ARG A 362 1.37 -8.70 4.31
CA ARG A 362 1.87 -10.02 4.72
C ARG A 362 3.21 -10.28 4.06
N GLU A 363 4.08 -10.97 4.79
CA GLU A 363 5.36 -11.44 4.28
C GLU A 363 5.46 -12.97 4.39
N ALA A 364 6.13 -13.59 3.43
CA ALA A 364 6.35 -15.01 3.35
C ALA A 364 7.70 -15.32 2.71
N LYS A 365 8.25 -16.50 3.05
CA LYS A 365 9.32 -17.10 2.25
C LYS A 365 8.69 -18.01 1.20
N SER A 366 9.15 -17.91 -0.03
CA SER A 366 8.68 -18.62 -1.21
C SER A 366 9.85 -19.25 -1.97
N ILE A 367 9.56 -20.06 -2.98
CA ILE A 367 10.53 -20.51 -4.00
C ILE A 367 10.13 -19.97 -5.37
N LEU A 368 11.09 -19.96 -6.30
CA LEU A 368 10.81 -19.66 -7.70
C LEU A 368 10.43 -20.94 -8.46
N VAL A 369 9.33 -20.89 -9.20
CA VAL A 369 8.90 -21.96 -10.11
C VAL A 369 8.85 -21.47 -11.55
N HIS A 370 8.88 -22.39 -12.51
CA HIS A 370 8.63 -22.08 -13.91
C HIS A 370 7.71 -23.09 -14.60
N ASP A 371 6.82 -22.60 -15.46
CA ASP A 371 5.96 -23.41 -16.34
C ASP A 371 6.65 -23.76 -17.69
N GLY A 372 7.87 -23.25 -17.89
CA GLY A 372 8.63 -23.35 -19.15
C GLY A 372 8.54 -22.11 -20.05
N ARG A 373 7.72 -21.12 -19.69
CA ARG A 373 7.58 -19.82 -20.36
C ARG A 373 7.83 -18.65 -19.40
N ASN A 374 7.26 -18.72 -18.20
CA ASN A 374 7.29 -17.69 -17.17
C ASN A 374 7.99 -18.21 -15.91
N VAL A 375 8.67 -17.32 -15.19
CA VAL A 375 9.20 -17.58 -13.85
C VAL A 375 8.39 -16.80 -12.84
N MET A 376 7.97 -17.46 -11.76
CA MET A 376 7.05 -16.91 -10.79
C MET A 376 7.44 -17.33 -9.37
N ALA A 377 7.18 -16.48 -8.38
CA ALA A 377 7.15 -16.91 -6.99
C ALA A 377 5.75 -17.42 -6.64
N ILE A 378 5.64 -18.55 -5.94
CA ILE A 378 4.38 -19.15 -5.48
C ILE A 378 4.12 -18.89 -4.00
N VAL A 379 2.93 -18.41 -3.65
CA VAL A 379 2.48 -18.25 -2.27
C VAL A 379 1.06 -18.78 -2.08
N HIS A 380 0.79 -19.35 -0.90
CA HIS A 380 -0.56 -19.78 -0.55
C HIS A 380 -1.40 -18.56 -0.11
N ILE A 381 -2.71 -18.56 -0.31
CA ILE A 381 -3.55 -17.37 -0.08
C ILE A 381 -3.50 -16.86 1.38
N THR A 382 -3.30 -17.75 2.36
CA THR A 382 -3.08 -17.41 3.78
C THR A 382 -1.88 -16.51 4.04
N ASP A 383 -0.98 -16.44 3.07
CA ASP A 383 0.29 -15.72 3.09
C ASP A 383 0.14 -14.31 2.53
N THR A 384 -1.09 -13.96 2.14
CA THR A 384 -1.46 -12.71 1.48
C THR A 384 -2.56 -12.01 2.31
N PRO A 385 -2.85 -10.73 2.05
CA PRO A 385 -4.01 -10.05 2.63
C PRO A 385 -5.39 -10.57 2.20
N PHE A 386 -5.46 -11.54 1.27
CA PHE A 386 -6.69 -12.06 0.68
C PHE A 386 -7.26 -13.27 1.42
N SER A 387 -8.55 -13.56 1.17
CA SER A 387 -9.25 -14.73 1.70
C SER A 387 -10.33 -15.20 0.74
N LEU A 388 -10.48 -16.50 0.53
CA LEU A 388 -11.55 -17.05 -0.33
C LEU A 388 -12.96 -16.84 0.23
N ASN A 389 -13.10 -16.69 1.55
CA ASN A 389 -14.39 -16.62 2.23
C ASN A 389 -14.99 -15.20 2.25
N THR A 390 -14.19 -14.17 1.99
CA THR A 390 -14.62 -12.76 2.14
C THR A 390 -14.23 -11.97 0.89
N PRO A 391 -15.20 -11.56 0.04
CA PRO A 391 -14.94 -10.77 -1.16
C PRO A 391 -14.69 -9.29 -0.79
N LEU A 392 -13.56 -9.02 -0.14
CA LEU A 392 -13.10 -7.65 0.10
C LEU A 392 -12.44 -7.11 -1.18
N GLY A 393 -13.09 -6.14 -1.82
CA GLY A 393 -12.45 -5.32 -2.85
C GLY A 393 -11.27 -4.56 -2.24
N MET A 394 -10.09 -4.73 -2.83
CA MET A 394 -8.87 -3.99 -2.51
C MET A 394 -8.60 -3.02 -3.66
N ASP A 395 -8.44 -1.73 -3.37
CA ASP A 395 -8.27 -0.70 -4.40
C ASP A 395 -6.87 -0.75 -5.03
N ARG A 396 -5.87 -1.17 -4.24
CA ARG A 396 -4.50 -1.29 -4.70
C ARG A 396 -3.84 -2.53 -4.12
N VAL A 397 -3.19 -3.31 -4.98
CA VAL A 397 -2.48 -4.53 -4.63
C VAL A 397 -1.07 -4.46 -5.21
N LEU A 398 -0.07 -4.64 -4.36
CA LEU A 398 1.34 -4.67 -4.74
C LEU A 398 2.02 -5.86 -4.08
N ALA A 399 2.54 -6.77 -4.89
CA ALA A 399 3.39 -7.86 -4.46
C ALA A 399 4.83 -7.61 -4.92
N ARG A 400 5.80 -7.85 -4.03
CA ARG A 400 7.24 -7.71 -4.28
C ARG A 400 7.93 -9.03 -3.96
N VAL A 401 8.75 -9.51 -4.88
CA VAL A 401 9.64 -10.67 -4.72
C VAL A 401 11.08 -10.17 -4.66
N ALA A 402 11.83 -10.57 -3.64
CA ALA A 402 13.23 -10.17 -3.46
C ALA A 402 14.09 -11.33 -2.93
N LYS A 403 15.38 -11.31 -3.28
CA LYS A 403 16.43 -12.00 -2.53
C LYS A 403 17.34 -10.90 -2.00
N PRO A 404 17.12 -10.41 -0.76
CA PRO A 404 17.76 -9.19 -0.28
C PRO A 404 19.29 -9.19 -0.50
N PRO A 405 19.87 -8.10 -1.05
CA PRO A 405 19.25 -6.80 -1.31
C PRO A 405 18.47 -6.69 -2.64
N GLN A 406 18.57 -7.67 -3.55
CA GLN A 406 18.07 -7.55 -4.92
C GLN A 406 16.57 -7.86 -5.03
N VAL A 407 15.85 -7.01 -5.76
CA VAL A 407 14.45 -7.24 -6.14
C VAL A 407 14.41 -8.05 -7.44
N LEU A 408 13.54 -9.05 -7.49
CA LEU A 408 13.39 -9.98 -8.62
C LEU A 408 12.06 -9.76 -9.36
N GLY A 409 11.05 -9.23 -8.67
CA GLY A 409 9.74 -8.95 -9.25
C GLY A 409 8.97 -7.94 -8.39
N SER A 410 8.14 -7.13 -9.04
CA SER A 410 7.22 -6.20 -8.37
C SER A 410 6.02 -5.96 -9.29
N GLY A 411 4.80 -6.11 -8.79
CA GLY A 411 3.59 -5.95 -9.60
C GLY A 411 2.33 -6.50 -8.95
N ALA A 412 1.33 -6.78 -9.78
CA ALA A 412 0.09 -7.41 -9.34
C ALA A 412 0.31 -8.90 -8.98
N LEU A 413 -0.40 -9.35 -7.96
CA LEU A 413 -0.57 -10.77 -7.65
C LEU A 413 -1.67 -11.36 -8.56
N THR A 414 -1.48 -12.58 -9.04
CA THR A 414 -2.52 -13.32 -9.79
C THR A 414 -2.80 -14.67 -9.13
N PHE A 415 -4.02 -15.19 -9.25
CA PHE A 415 -4.41 -16.49 -8.71
C PHE A 415 -4.43 -17.56 -9.80
N ILE A 416 -4.02 -18.79 -9.47
CA ILE A 416 -4.02 -19.90 -10.42
C ILE A 416 -5.45 -20.40 -10.61
N THR A 417 -5.95 -20.45 -11.85
CA THR A 417 -7.33 -20.90 -12.14
C THR A 417 -7.60 -22.34 -11.69
N ALA A 418 -6.58 -23.21 -11.75
CA ALA A 418 -6.68 -24.61 -11.30
C ALA A 418 -6.72 -24.77 -9.76
N ASP A 419 -6.16 -23.84 -8.99
CA ASP A 419 -6.31 -23.79 -7.53
C ASP A 419 -6.27 -22.34 -7.03
N PRO A 420 -7.43 -21.74 -6.70
CA PRO A 420 -7.51 -20.34 -6.27
C PRO A 420 -6.89 -20.10 -4.89
N ARG A 421 -6.43 -21.14 -4.18
CA ARG A 421 -5.64 -21.01 -2.95
C ARG A 421 -4.17 -20.69 -3.25
N LEU A 422 -3.72 -20.86 -4.49
CA LEU A 422 -2.36 -20.54 -4.92
C LEU A 422 -2.33 -19.23 -5.69
N ALA A 423 -1.40 -18.37 -5.31
CA ALA A 423 -1.17 -17.08 -5.95
C ALA A 423 0.28 -16.96 -6.44
N VAL A 424 0.46 -16.32 -7.58
CA VAL A 424 1.74 -16.20 -8.28
C VAL A 424 2.08 -14.75 -8.56
N ILE A 425 3.37 -14.44 -8.37
CA ILE A 425 3.96 -13.14 -8.65
C ILE A 425 5.01 -13.34 -9.75
N PRO A 426 4.93 -12.63 -10.90
CA PRO A 426 5.92 -12.75 -11.96
C PRO A 426 7.30 -12.23 -11.51
N VAL A 427 8.35 -12.92 -11.98
CA VAL A 427 9.75 -12.65 -11.63
C VAL A 427 10.59 -12.49 -12.89
N ASN A 428 11.52 -11.54 -12.87
CA ASN A 428 12.46 -11.30 -13.95
C ASN A 428 13.48 -12.45 -14.03
N LEU A 429 13.40 -13.21 -15.12
CA LEU A 429 14.27 -14.36 -15.45
C LEU A 429 15.76 -14.01 -15.35
N GLN A 430 16.19 -12.87 -15.92
CA GLN A 430 17.60 -12.47 -15.94
C GLN A 430 18.14 -12.16 -14.54
N GLN A 431 17.34 -11.49 -13.71
CA GLN A 431 17.72 -11.15 -12.33
C GLN A 431 17.83 -12.40 -11.44
N ALA A 432 16.89 -13.33 -11.58
CA ALA A 432 16.92 -14.58 -10.83
C ALA A 432 18.06 -15.52 -11.30
N GLN A 433 18.36 -15.55 -12.61
CA GLN A 433 19.53 -16.27 -13.16
C GLN A 433 20.86 -15.66 -12.69
N ALA A 434 20.99 -14.32 -12.67
CA ALA A 434 22.20 -13.63 -12.22
C ALA A 434 22.55 -13.92 -10.74
N LEU A 435 21.55 -14.27 -9.93
CA LEU A 435 21.72 -14.69 -8.53
C LEU A 435 21.93 -16.21 -8.36
N GLY A 436 21.91 -16.99 -9.44
CA GLY A 436 22.03 -18.46 -9.37
C GLY A 436 20.85 -19.14 -8.66
N LEU A 437 19.68 -18.51 -8.61
CA LEU A 437 18.50 -19.09 -7.94
C LEU A 437 17.94 -20.26 -8.75
N LYS A 438 17.81 -21.43 -8.10
CA LYS A 438 17.13 -22.61 -8.67
C LYS A 438 15.66 -22.28 -8.90
N MET A 439 15.25 -22.42 -10.16
CA MET A 439 13.86 -22.33 -10.60
C MET A 439 13.33 -23.75 -10.71
N TYR A 440 12.33 -24.09 -9.91
CA TYR A 440 11.76 -25.45 -9.90
C TYR A 440 10.76 -25.61 -11.05
N PRO A 441 10.90 -26.61 -11.93
CA PRO A 441 9.93 -26.86 -12.99
C PRO A 441 8.60 -27.31 -12.38
N VAL A 442 7.48 -26.76 -12.85
CA VAL A 442 6.16 -27.29 -12.46
C VAL A 442 6.03 -28.72 -13.00
N ALA A 443 5.81 -29.69 -12.11
CA ALA A 443 5.79 -31.11 -12.46
C ALA A 443 4.65 -31.45 -13.42
N LYS A 444 4.99 -31.90 -14.64
CA LYS A 444 4.02 -32.32 -15.66
C LYS A 444 3.25 -33.61 -15.30
N ASN A 445 3.85 -34.45 -14.45
CA ASN A 445 3.22 -35.65 -13.90
C ASN A 445 3.59 -35.78 -12.41
N PRO A 446 2.88 -35.06 -11.51
CA PRO A 446 3.21 -35.03 -10.08
C PRO A 446 2.96 -36.37 -9.37
N PHE A 447 2.28 -37.32 -10.02
CA PHE A 447 1.88 -38.61 -9.44
C PHE A 447 2.80 -39.77 -9.83
N LYS A 448 3.97 -39.48 -10.45
CA LYS A 448 4.97 -40.47 -10.87
C LYS A 448 5.50 -41.34 -9.72
N PHE A 449 5.50 -40.82 -8.49
CA PHE A 449 5.88 -41.52 -7.26
C PHE A 449 4.71 -41.51 -6.28
N THR A 450 4.58 -42.54 -5.45
CA THR A 450 3.53 -42.64 -4.40
C THR A 450 3.88 -41.88 -3.10
N GLU A 451 5.02 -41.19 -3.11
CA GLU A 451 5.62 -40.50 -1.97
C GLU A 451 6.13 -39.14 -2.46
N ALA A 452 5.94 -38.10 -1.64
CA ALA A 452 6.49 -36.78 -1.92
C ALA A 452 7.30 -36.26 -0.73
N VAL A 453 8.27 -35.40 -1.01
CA VAL A 453 9.02 -34.67 0.02
C VAL A 453 8.26 -33.39 0.31
N LEU A 454 7.75 -33.25 1.52
CA LEU A 454 7.16 -32.01 1.99
C LEU A 454 8.18 -31.21 2.76
N VAL A 455 8.25 -29.91 2.47
CA VAL A 455 9.06 -28.95 3.22
C VAL A 455 8.14 -27.90 3.82
N ASN A 456 8.27 -27.68 5.13
CA ASN A 456 7.45 -26.67 5.78
C ASN A 456 7.79 -25.27 5.27
N ARG A 457 6.76 -24.43 5.10
CA ARG A 457 6.89 -23.03 4.66
C ARG A 457 7.97 -22.22 5.42
N GLY A 458 8.09 -22.45 6.74
CA GLY A 458 9.11 -21.79 7.56
C GLY A 458 10.54 -22.32 7.35
N GLY A 459 10.70 -23.48 6.71
CA GLY A 459 11.96 -24.20 6.57
C GLY A 459 12.48 -24.77 7.90
N ARG A 460 11.57 -25.15 8.82
CA ARG A 460 11.93 -25.71 10.14
C ARG A 460 11.99 -27.23 10.16
N HIS A 461 11.15 -27.88 9.38
CA HIS A 461 11.06 -29.33 9.27
C HIS A 461 10.68 -29.72 7.83
N TYR A 462 11.09 -30.91 7.45
CA TYR A 462 10.79 -31.55 6.18
C TYR A 462 10.60 -33.05 6.44
N GLY A 463 9.97 -33.75 5.51
CA GLY A 463 9.75 -35.18 5.64
C GLY A 463 9.07 -35.77 4.43
N GLU A 464 9.06 -37.10 4.39
CA GLU A 464 8.47 -37.86 3.32
C GLU A 464 7.07 -38.35 3.70
N VAL A 465 6.12 -38.19 2.79
CA VAL A 465 4.72 -38.53 3.03
C VAL A 465 4.14 -39.32 1.86
N GLU A 466 3.66 -40.52 2.17
CA GLU A 466 2.84 -41.34 1.28
C GLU A 466 1.52 -40.62 0.96
N PHE A 467 1.13 -40.64 -0.32
CA PHE A 467 -0.16 -40.13 -0.76
C PHE A 467 -0.87 -41.09 -1.69
N LYS A 468 -2.20 -40.94 -1.80
CA LYS A 468 -3.06 -41.68 -2.73
C LYS A 468 -3.87 -40.70 -3.57
N LEU A 469 -4.12 -41.05 -4.83
CA LEU A 469 -5.02 -40.30 -5.71
C LEU A 469 -6.44 -40.27 -5.12
N ASP A 470 -7.16 -39.17 -5.29
CA ASP A 470 -8.57 -39.09 -4.95
C ASP A 470 -9.46 -39.21 -6.19
N ALA A 471 -10.23 -40.29 -6.28
CA ALA A 471 -11.12 -40.57 -7.41
C ALA A 471 -12.20 -39.50 -7.62
N LYS A 472 -12.50 -38.66 -6.61
CA LYS A 472 -13.47 -37.55 -6.74
C LYS A 472 -12.87 -36.25 -7.27
N THR A 473 -11.56 -36.10 -7.19
CA THR A 473 -10.83 -34.85 -7.46
C THR A 473 -9.45 -35.20 -8.04
N PRO A 474 -9.36 -35.46 -9.36
CA PRO A 474 -8.17 -36.07 -9.98
C PRO A 474 -6.86 -35.29 -9.77
N ASP A 475 -6.93 -33.96 -9.66
CA ASP A 475 -5.77 -33.08 -9.44
C ASP A 475 -5.31 -33.02 -7.97
N TYR A 476 -5.99 -33.74 -7.07
CA TYR A 476 -5.75 -33.71 -5.62
C TYR A 476 -5.37 -35.08 -5.08
N VAL A 477 -4.48 -35.07 -4.08
CA VAL A 477 -4.00 -36.28 -3.41
C VAL A 477 -4.34 -36.29 -1.93
N ARG A 478 -4.78 -37.43 -1.43
CA ARG A 478 -4.97 -37.68 0.00
C ARG A 478 -3.66 -38.17 0.61
N MET A 479 -3.02 -37.30 1.39
CA MET A 479 -1.84 -37.62 2.19
C MET A 479 -2.20 -38.41 3.44
N LYS A 480 -1.33 -39.35 3.84
CA LYS A 480 -1.51 -40.19 5.03
C LYS A 480 -1.23 -39.40 6.30
N ASN A 481 -2.28 -38.91 6.95
CA ASN A 481 -2.20 -38.11 8.18
C ASN A 481 -1.68 -38.93 9.38
N ARG A 482 -0.37 -38.87 9.67
CA ARG A 482 0.30 -39.49 10.82
C ARG A 482 0.07 -38.73 12.14
N ILE A 483 -1.18 -38.38 12.45
CA ILE A 483 -1.53 -37.53 13.61
C ILE A 483 -1.14 -38.19 14.95
N ILE A 484 -1.14 -39.52 15.03
CA ILE A 484 -0.89 -40.26 16.27
C ILE A 484 0.61 -40.31 16.64
N SER A 485 1.53 -40.40 15.67
CA SER A 485 2.99 -40.37 15.96
C SER A 485 3.53 -38.96 16.26
N ARG A 486 2.76 -37.91 15.96
CA ARG A 486 3.09 -36.49 16.24
C ARG A 486 3.37 -36.20 17.72
N VAL A 487 2.66 -36.87 18.64
CA VAL A 487 2.73 -36.59 20.09
C VAL A 487 3.88 -37.34 20.78
N LEU A 488 4.40 -38.40 20.15
CA LEU A 488 5.33 -39.34 20.78
C LEU A 488 6.75 -39.29 20.19
N ASN A 489 6.88 -39.14 18.86
CA ASN A 489 8.15 -39.37 18.16
C ASN A 489 8.71 -38.15 17.40
N GLY A 490 8.02 -37.01 17.38
CA GLY A 490 8.47 -35.81 16.66
C GLY A 490 8.43 -35.92 15.12
N GLU A 491 7.68 -36.88 14.57
CA GLU A 491 7.56 -37.10 13.13
C GLU A 491 6.90 -35.91 12.38
N PHE A 492 7.32 -35.70 11.13
CA PHE A 492 6.77 -34.68 10.25
C PHE A 492 5.27 -34.92 9.97
N SER A 493 4.48 -33.84 9.97
CA SER A 493 3.06 -33.85 9.58
C SER A 493 2.81 -32.78 8.51
N PRO A 494 2.05 -33.09 7.44
CA PRO A 494 1.57 -32.08 6.50
C PRO A 494 0.77 -30.97 7.21
N SER A 495 0.94 -29.74 6.73
CA SER A 495 0.20 -28.55 7.16
C SER A 495 -0.12 -27.63 5.98
N THR A 496 -1.05 -26.69 6.17
CA THR A 496 -1.51 -25.79 5.09
C THR A 496 -0.41 -24.83 4.66
N GLY A 497 -0.12 -24.78 3.36
CA GLY A 497 0.95 -23.95 2.79
C GLY A 497 2.35 -24.60 2.81
N ASP A 498 2.47 -25.86 3.22
CA ASP A 498 3.71 -26.63 2.99
C ASP A 498 3.93 -26.86 1.49
N ILE A 499 5.20 -26.86 1.09
CA ILE A 499 5.60 -27.02 -0.31
C ILE A 499 5.92 -28.49 -0.57
N VAL A 500 5.33 -29.03 -1.63
CA VAL A 500 5.53 -30.40 -2.09
C VAL A 500 6.58 -30.40 -3.20
N LEU A 501 7.70 -31.09 -2.99
CA LEU A 501 8.74 -31.34 -3.98
C LEU A 501 8.64 -32.79 -4.46
N SER A 502 8.87 -33.01 -5.76
CA SER A 502 8.94 -34.37 -6.30
C SER A 502 10.26 -35.01 -5.90
N LYS A 503 10.36 -36.35 -5.92
CA LYS A 503 11.66 -37.03 -5.72
C LYS A 503 12.71 -36.65 -6.79
N THR A 504 12.28 -36.07 -7.91
CA THR A 504 13.14 -35.58 -8.99
C THR A 504 13.47 -34.08 -8.89
N GLY A 505 13.02 -33.39 -7.84
CA GLY A 505 13.13 -31.94 -7.66
C GLY A 505 11.91 -31.19 -8.17
#